data_AF-A0A0B0EBJ5-F1
#
_entry.id   AF-A0A0B0EBJ5-F1
#
_cell.length_a   1.000
_cell.length_b   1.000
_cell.length_c   1.000
_cell.angle_alpha   90.00
_cell.angle_beta   90.00
_cell.angle_gamma   90.00
#
_symmetry.space_group_name_H-M   'P 1'
#
loop_
_entity.id
_entity.type
_entity.pdbx_description
1 polymer ?
#
loop_
_entity_poly.entity_id
_entity_poly.type
_entity_poly.pdbx_seq_one_letter_code
_entity_poly.pdbx_strand_id
1 'polypeptide(L)'
;MRAIHELPLLYIMTFYLVSYDIPDTKRRTKLARILKDYGDRVQYSVFECILDNKLLDKMVKRIHKIAKDEADSIRIYPLCANCEKIINVIGKGEISSDKEVYIV
;
A
#
# COMPACT_ATOMS: atom_id res chain seq x y z
N MET A 1 36.04 5.74 -25.29
CA MET A 1 34.69 6.21 -24.93
C MET A 1 33.76 5.02 -24.82
N ARG A 2 33.56 4.49 -23.61
CA ARG A 2 32.47 3.53 -23.34
C ARG A 2 31.34 4.34 -22.73
N ALA A 3 30.24 4.45 -23.47
CA ALA A 3 29.02 5.04 -22.95
C ALA A 3 28.59 4.19 -21.74
N ILE A 4 28.62 4.82 -20.58
CA ILE A 4 27.86 4.38 -19.42
C ILE A 4 26.41 4.27 -19.86
N HIS A 5 25.95 3.04 -20.10
CA HIS A 5 24.53 2.74 -20.22
C HIS A 5 23.88 3.23 -18.92
N GLU A 6 23.08 4.28 -19.00
CA GLU A 6 22.23 4.69 -17.90
C GLU A 6 21.34 3.49 -17.55
N LEU A 7 21.60 2.88 -16.39
CA LEU A 7 20.76 1.85 -15.83
C LEU A 7 19.33 2.41 -15.79
N PRO A 8 18.32 1.71 -16.35
CA PRO A 8 16.95 2.20 -16.29
C PRO A 8 16.62 2.40 -14.82
N LEU A 9 16.19 3.61 -14.47
CA LEU A 9 15.71 4.01 -13.14
C LEU A 9 15.12 2.79 -12.43
N LEU A 10 15.92 2.25 -11.51
CA LEU A 10 15.62 1.01 -10.81
C LEU A 10 14.21 1.16 -10.24
N TYR A 11 13.34 0.20 -10.54
CA TYR A 11 11.97 0.18 -10.06
C TYR A 11 11.98 0.10 -8.54
N ILE A 12 11.95 1.25 -7.85
CA ILE A 12 12.01 1.31 -6.39
C ILE A 12 10.62 1.02 -5.88
N MET A 13 10.42 -0.24 -5.48
CA MET A 13 9.28 -0.64 -4.68
C MET A 13 9.41 -0.02 -3.29
N THR A 14 8.34 0.62 -2.84
CA THR A 14 8.24 1.21 -1.51
C THR A 14 7.13 0.50 -0.75
N PHE A 15 7.40 0.18 0.52
CA PHE A 15 6.42 -0.39 1.43
C PHE A 15 5.55 0.74 2.00
N TYR A 16 4.24 0.66 1.83
CA TYR A 16 3.27 1.63 2.32
C TYR A 16 2.33 1.00 3.34
N LEU A 17 2.17 1.66 4.48
CA LEU A 17 1.08 1.37 5.43
C LEU A 17 -0.09 2.30 5.12
N VAL A 18 -1.26 1.72 4.82
CA VAL A 18 -2.49 2.47 4.58
C VAL A 18 -3.45 2.23 5.73
N SER A 19 -3.73 3.26 6.52
CA SER A 19 -4.70 3.23 7.62
C SER A 19 -5.89 4.11 7.29
N TYR A 20 -7.10 3.67 7.63
CA TYR A 20 -8.30 4.45 7.41
C TYR A 20 -9.31 4.41 8.56
N ASP A 21 -10.03 5.51 8.71
CA ASP A 21 -11.22 5.64 9.55
C ASP A 21 -12.34 6.24 8.70
N ILE A 22 -13.37 5.44 8.42
CA ILE A 22 -14.50 5.80 7.57
C ILE A 22 -15.79 5.35 8.28
N PRO A 23 -16.64 6.30 8.72
CA PRO A 23 -17.89 5.98 9.41
C PRO A 23 -18.87 5.20 8.53
N ASP A 24 -18.96 5.58 7.26
CA ASP A 24 -19.89 4.99 6.30
C ASP A 24 -19.45 3.58 5.86
N THR A 25 -20.28 2.58 6.19
CA THR A 25 -19.99 1.17 5.87
C THR A 25 -19.85 0.89 4.38
N LYS A 26 -20.61 1.58 3.51
CA LYS A 26 -20.55 1.36 2.05
C LYS A 26 -19.23 1.89 1.48
N ARG A 27 -18.81 3.10 1.87
CA ARG A 27 -17.51 3.68 1.48
C ARG A 27 -16.36 2.89 2.05
N ARG A 28 -16.40 2.51 3.33
CA ARG A 28 -15.38 1.66 3.97
C ARG A 28 -15.20 0.34 3.21
N THR A 29 -16.30 -0.32 2.84
CA THR A 29 -16.26 -1.56 2.05
C THR A 29 -15.67 -1.32 0.66
N LYS A 30 -16.04 -0.21 0.01
CA LYS A 30 -15.52 0.15 -1.31
C LYS A 30 -14.01 0.44 -1.26
N LEU A 31 -13.54 1.16 -0.25
CA LEU A 31 -12.11 1.42 -0.03
C LEU A 31 -11.34 0.12 0.20
N ALA A 32 -11.83 -0.74 1.08
CA ALA A 32 -11.20 -2.03 1.33
C ALA A 32 -11.09 -2.90 0.06
N ARG A 33 -12.09 -2.85 -0.83
CA ARG A 33 -12.03 -3.54 -2.14
C ARG A 33 -10.98 -2.93 -3.06
N ILE A 34 -10.86 -1.60 -3.08
CA ILE A 34 -9.81 -0.92 -3.87
C ILE A 34 -8.42 -1.32 -3.36
N LEU A 35 -8.19 -1.27 -2.05
CA LEU A 35 -6.87 -1.53 -1.46
C LEU A 35 -6.41 -2.98 -1.65
N LYS A 36 -7.34 -3.95 -1.75
CA LYS A 36 -7.02 -5.35 -2.09
C LYS A 36 -6.36 -5.52 -3.46
N ASP A 37 -6.50 -4.57 -4.37
CA ASP A 37 -5.81 -4.62 -5.67
C ASP A 37 -4.35 -4.15 -5.59
N TYR A 38 -3.91 -3.65 -4.43
CA TYR A 38 -2.60 -3.02 -4.22
C TYR A 38 -1.80 -3.62 -3.07
N GLY A 39 -2.42 -4.43 -2.22
CA GLY A 39 -1.74 -4.95 -1.04
C GLY A 39 -2.64 -5.82 -0.18
N ASP A 40 -2.10 -6.20 0.97
CA ASP A 40 -2.68 -7.15 1.88
C ASP A 40 -3.39 -6.45 3.04
N ARG A 41 -4.54 -7.00 3.42
CA ARG A 41 -5.31 -6.49 4.56
C ARG A 41 -4.79 -7.11 5.84
N VAL A 42 -4.02 -6.36 6.61
CA VAL A 42 -3.41 -6.84 7.87
C VAL A 42 -4.25 -6.56 9.11
N GLN A 43 -5.13 -5.55 9.09
CA GLN A 43 -6.13 -5.32 10.13
C GLN A 43 -7.46 -4.89 9.51
N TYR A 44 -8.50 -4.75 10.34
CA TYR A 44 -9.84 -4.37 9.86
C TYR A 44 -9.83 -3.06 9.04
N SER A 45 -8.99 -2.10 9.44
CA SER A 45 -8.85 -0.81 8.76
C SER A 45 -7.41 -0.47 8.37
N VAL A 46 -6.54 -1.48 8.19
CA VAL A 46 -5.14 -1.29 7.81
C VAL A 46 -4.74 -2.24 6.68
N PHE A 47 -4.03 -1.71 5.70
CA PHE A 47 -3.42 -2.44 4.59
C PHE A 47 -1.93 -2.15 4.52
N GLU A 48 -1.17 -3.12 4.03
CA GLU A 48 0.23 -3.00 3.69
C GLU A 48 0.38 -3.23 2.18
N CYS A 49 1.02 -2.29 1.48
CA CYS A 49 1.13 -2.29 0.03
C CYS A 49 2.59 -2.11 -0.38
N ILE A 50 3.10 -2.98 -1.25
CA ILE A 50 4.43 -2.82 -1.85
C ILE A 50 4.19 -2.26 -3.25
N LEU A 51 4.55 -0.99 -3.47
CA LEU A 51 4.16 -0.25 -4.68
C LEU A 51 5.31 0.57 -5.25
N ASP A 52 5.34 0.72 -6.57
CA ASP A 52 6.09 1.77 -7.23
C ASP A 52 5.28 3.08 -7.28
N ASN A 53 5.91 4.16 -7.75
CA ASN A 53 5.25 5.46 -7.87
C ASN A 53 4.02 5.44 -8.78
N LYS A 54 4.02 4.64 -9.86
CA LYS A 54 2.88 4.58 -10.80
C LYS A 54 1.68 3.90 -10.16
N LEU A 55 1.90 2.81 -9.43
CA LEU A 55 0.84 2.09 -8.71
C LEU A 55 0.32 2.91 -7.54
N LEU A 56 1.20 3.61 -6.81
CA LEU A 56 0.80 4.56 -5.77
C LEU A 56 -0.15 5.63 -6.32
N ASP A 57 0.24 6.30 -7.41
CA ASP A 57 -0.58 7.33 -8.05
C ASP A 57 -1.94 6.79 -8.50
N LYS A 58 -1.96 5.57 -9.06
CA LYS A 58 -3.20 4.90 -9.47
C LYS A 58 -4.09 4.58 -8.27
N MET A 59 -3.51 4.09 -7.17
CA MET A 59 -4.22 3.80 -5.93
C MET A 59 -4.84 5.08 -5.36
N VAL A 60 -4.04 6.14 -5.19
CA VAL A 60 -4.49 7.43 -4.64
C VAL A 60 -5.62 8.04 -5.49
N LYS A 61 -5.50 8.01 -6.82
CA LYS A 61 -6.58 8.46 -7.73
C LYS A 61 -7.87 7.67 -7.55
N ARG A 62 -7.82 6.36 -7.29
CA ARG A 62 -9.01 5.55 -7.04
C ARG A 62 -9.64 5.85 -5.68
N ILE A 63 -8.82 6.11 -4.67
CA ILE A 63 -9.27 6.50 -3.33
C ILE A 63 -10.02 7.84 -3.39
N HIS A 64 -9.46 8.86 -4.06
CA HIS A 64 -10.12 10.18 -4.20
C HIS A 64 -11.49 10.12 -4.88
N LYS A 65 -11.74 9.14 -5.76
CA LYS A 65 -13.07 8.96 -6.39
C LYS A 65 -14.16 8.50 -5.42
N ILE A 66 -13.80 8.10 -4.21
CA ILE A 66 -14.75 7.51 -3.25
C ILE A 66 -14.72 8.16 -1.87
N ALA A 67 -13.61 8.78 -1.48
CA ALA A 67 -13.46 9.43 -0.18
C ALA A 67 -14.30 10.72 -0.11
N LYS A 68 -14.72 11.07 1.11
CA LYS A 68 -15.36 12.36 1.41
C LYS A 68 -14.49 13.17 2.36
N ASP A 69 -14.06 14.34 1.90
CA ASP A 69 -13.02 15.16 2.55
C ASP A 69 -13.33 15.55 4.02
N GLU A 70 -14.60 15.71 4.40
CA GLU A 70 -14.95 16.16 5.76
C GLU A 70 -15.16 15.04 6.78
N ALA A 71 -15.36 13.78 6.34
CA ALA A 71 -15.79 12.68 7.22
C ALA A 71 -14.87 11.46 7.19
N ASP A 72 -14.05 11.32 6.15
CA ASP A 72 -13.20 10.16 5.94
C ASP A 72 -11.74 10.52 6.27
N SER A 73 -11.05 9.70 7.05
CA SER A 73 -9.62 9.85 7.34
C SER A 73 -8.86 8.70 6.72
N ILE A 74 -7.97 8.98 5.76
CA ILE A 74 -7.14 7.97 5.11
C ILE A 74 -5.70 8.46 5.14
N ARG A 75 -4.79 7.64 5.67
CA ARG A 75 -3.37 7.97 5.80
C ARG A 75 -2.54 6.91 5.10
N ILE A 76 -1.55 7.36 4.33
CA ILE A 76 -0.63 6.52 3.58
C ILE A 76 0.77 6.87 4.04
N TYR A 77 1.47 5.93 4.65
CA TYR A 77 2.81 6.12 5.19
C TYR A 77 3.82 5.30 4.40
N PRO A 78 4.80 5.93 3.72
CA PRO A 78 5.96 5.18 3.24
C PRO A 78 6.78 4.72 4.44
N LEU A 79 7.07 3.42 4.51
CA LEU A 79 8.00 2.85 5.47
C LEU A 79 9.33 2.58 4.76
N CYS A 80 10.43 3.00 5.37
CA CYS A 80 11.74 2.59 4.89
C CYS A 80 12.01 1.12 5.27
N ALA A 81 12.97 0.49 4.59
CA ALA A 81 13.34 -0.90 4.83
C ALA A 81 13.75 -1.20 6.29
N ASN A 82 14.22 -0.20 7.05
CA ASN A 82 14.51 -0.37 8.47
C ASN A 82 13.23 -0.36 9.33
N CYS A 83 12.27 0.52 9.03
CA CYS A 83 10.99 0.58 9.73
C CYS A 83 10.18 -0.70 9.53
N GLU A 84 10.21 -1.28 8.33
CA GLU A 84 9.55 -2.54 8.01
C GLU A 84 10.07 -3.70 8.87
N LYS A 85 11.39 -3.83 9.01
CA LYS A 85 12.06 -4.90 9.78
C LYS A 85 11.77 -4.89 11.27
N ILE A 86 11.35 -3.75 11.81
CA ILE A 86 11.08 -3.57 13.23
C ILE A 86 9.58 -3.51 13.54
N ILE A 87 8.71 -3.79 12.57
CA ILE A 87 7.27 -3.93 12.82
C ILE A 87 7.07 -5.06 13.84
N ASN A 88 6.28 -4.76 14.87
CA ASN A 88 5.92 -5.72 15.90
C ASN A 88 4.43 -6.02 15.82
N VAL A 89 4.08 -7.31 15.70
CA VAL A 89 2.70 -7.77 15.65
C VAL A 89 2.36 -8.47 16.96
N ILE A 90 1.37 -7.93 17.68
CA ILE A 90 0.84 -8.53 18.90
C ILE A 90 -0.50 -9.20 18.55
N GLY A 91 -0.61 -10.50 18.82
CA GLY A 91 -1.81 -11.28 18.50
C GLY A 91 -1.69 -12.01 17.16
N LYS A 92 -2.76 -12.00 16.35
CA LYS A 92 -2.81 -12.71 15.06
C LYS A 92 -2.46 -11.78 13.90
N GLY A 93 -1.55 -12.21 13.03
CA GLY A 93 -1.20 -11.53 11.79
C GLY A 93 0.25 -11.81 11.37
N GLU A 94 0.55 -11.62 10.09
CA GLU A 94 1.90 -11.63 9.53
C GLU A 94 2.13 -10.31 8.80
N ILE A 95 3.39 -9.86 8.75
CA ILE A 95 3.79 -8.71 7.94
C ILE A 95 3.78 -9.13 6.48
N SER A 96 3.23 -8.28 5.63
CA SER A 96 3.13 -8.54 4.19
C SER A 96 4.53 -8.57 3.57
N SER A 97 4.73 -9.48 2.63
CA SER A 97 6.00 -9.62 1.91
C SER A 97 5.73 -9.77 0.43
N ASP A 98 6.70 -9.37 -0.39
CA ASP A 98 6.65 -9.57 -1.83
C ASP A 98 6.81 -11.07 -2.10
N LYS A 99 5.69 -11.80 -2.10
CA LYS A 99 5.69 -13.22 -2.45
C LYS A 99 5.90 -13.30 -3.95
N GLU A 100 7.11 -13.66 -4.39
CA GLU A 100 7.36 -14.10 -5.76
C GLU A 100 6.57 -15.38 -6.03
N VAL A 101 5.28 -15.25 -6.36
CA VAL A 101 4.45 -16.38 -6.76
C VAL A 101 4.70 -16.66 -8.24
N TYR A 102 5.64 -17.57 -8.52
CA TYR A 102 5.73 -18.21 -9.82
C TYR A 102 4.57 -19.21 -9.95
N ILE A 103 3.53 -18.84 -10.68
CA ILE A 103 2.53 -19.83 -11.11
C ILE A 103 3.15 -20.59 -12.29
N VAL A 104 3.51 -21.85 -12.05
CA VAL A 104 3.89 -22.83 -13.09
C VAL A 104 2.64 -23.51 -13.62
#